data_AF-X0SRG4-F1
#
_entry.id   AF-X0SRG4-F1
#
_cell.length_a   1.000
_cell.length_b   1.000
_cell.length_c   1.000
_cell.angle_alpha   90.00
_cell.angle_beta   90.00
_cell.angle_gamma   90.00
#
_symmetry.space_group_name_H-M   'P 1'
#
loop_
_entity.id
_entity.type
_entity.pdbx_description
1 polymer ?
#
loop_
_entity_poly.entity_id
_entity_poly.type
_entity_poly.pdbx_seq_one_letter_code
_entity_poly.pdbx_strand_id
1 'polypeptide(L)'
;MYVTTMIKTHEEIRQTITFLGIEDCSLLWEATVEKGLYELPPEDRVRLARRAIEELLREGIVKLYRCHEPDGQLEEISKEKWEQVLSNQNSWLEPKRDTVSIRFGTTSEGKAAYFAAERSK
;
A
#
# COMPACT_ATOMS: atom_id res chain seq x y z
N MET A 1 -30.77 -1.37 10.59
CA MET A 1 -30.04 -2.44 9.89
C MET A 1 -28.58 -2.25 10.29
N TYR A 2 -28.05 -3.08 11.21
CA TYR A 2 -26.65 -2.98 11.60
C TYR A 2 -25.83 -3.57 10.45
N VAL A 3 -25.14 -2.72 9.70
CA VAL A 3 -24.06 -3.19 8.83
C VAL A 3 -22.94 -3.55 9.77
N THR A 4 -22.76 -4.83 10.07
CA THR A 4 -21.58 -5.32 10.78
C THR A 4 -20.40 -5.08 9.86
N THR A 5 -19.68 -4.00 10.08
CA THR A 5 -18.45 -3.71 9.35
C THR A 5 -17.44 -4.81 9.68
N MET A 6 -17.19 -5.72 8.75
CA MET A 6 -16.10 -6.69 8.90
C MET A 6 -14.79 -5.95 8.67
N ILE A 7 -14.09 -5.65 9.77
CA ILE A 7 -12.74 -5.08 9.74
C ILE A 7 -11.81 -6.19 9.23
N LYS A 8 -11.02 -5.89 8.18
CA LYS A 8 -9.99 -6.81 7.68
C LYS A 8 -8.96 -7.10 8.77
N THR A 9 -8.60 -8.36 8.91
CA THR A 9 -7.43 -8.79 9.67
C THR A 9 -6.16 -8.20 9.07
N HIS A 10 -5.07 -8.16 9.87
CA HIS A 10 -3.78 -7.66 9.39
C HIS A 10 -3.25 -8.42 8.17
N GLU A 11 -3.49 -9.74 8.13
CA GLU A 11 -3.09 -10.58 6.99
C GLU A 11 -3.94 -10.28 5.74
N GLU A 12 -5.24 -10.06 5.88
CA GLU A 12 -6.10 -9.63 4.76
C GLU A 12 -5.69 -8.25 4.22
N ILE A 13 -5.24 -7.34 5.08
CA ILE A 13 -4.69 -6.04 4.67
C ILE A 13 -3.40 -6.24 3.86
N ARG A 14 -2.47 -7.07 4.35
CA ARG A 14 -1.21 -7.40 3.64
C ARG A 14 -1.49 -8.02 2.27
N GLN A 15 -2.41 -8.97 2.19
CA GLN A 15 -2.82 -9.60 0.93
C GLN A 15 -3.43 -8.58 -0.03
N THR A 16 -4.28 -7.68 0.48
CA THR A 16 -4.89 -6.65 -0.36
C THR A 16 -3.84 -5.68 -0.90
N ILE A 17 -2.91 -5.20 -0.07
CA ILE A 17 -1.82 -4.32 -0.50
C ILE A 17 -0.95 -5.02 -1.54
N THR A 18 -0.61 -6.29 -1.32
CA THR A 18 0.16 -7.06 -2.31
C THR A 18 -0.59 -7.15 -3.64
N PHE A 19 -1.90 -7.37 -3.61
CA PHE A 19 -2.73 -7.41 -4.81
C PHE A 19 -2.79 -6.06 -5.54
N LEU A 20 -3.05 -4.96 -4.83
CA LEU A 20 -3.04 -3.60 -5.40
C LEU A 20 -1.71 -3.29 -6.10
N GLY A 21 -0.60 -3.65 -5.46
CA GLY A 21 0.74 -3.48 -6.03
C GLY A 21 1.03 -4.36 -7.25
N ILE A 22 0.27 -5.45 -7.46
CA ILE A 22 0.36 -6.30 -8.65
C ILE A 22 -0.40 -5.69 -9.84
N GLU A 23 -1.57 -5.10 -9.59
CA GLU A 23 -2.43 -4.59 -10.66
C GLU A 23 -1.89 -3.29 -11.27
N ASP A 24 -1.67 -2.25 -10.46
CA ASP A 24 -1.53 -0.89 -10.98
C ASP A 24 -0.32 -0.09 -10.47
N CYS A 25 0.55 -0.69 -9.65
CA CYS A 25 1.55 0.07 -8.89
C CYS A 25 0.89 1.27 -8.18
N SER A 26 0.11 0.94 -7.15
CA SER A 26 -0.84 1.83 -6.49
C SER A 26 -0.20 2.91 -5.61
N LEU A 27 -0.97 3.95 -5.33
CA LEU A 27 -0.65 5.02 -4.39
C LEU A 27 -0.76 4.52 -2.94
N LEU A 28 0.08 5.04 -2.04
CA LEU A 28 -0.08 4.77 -0.60
C LEU A 28 -1.46 5.17 -0.08
N TRP A 29 -2.05 6.24 -0.62
CA TRP A 29 -3.42 6.66 -0.29
C TRP A 29 -4.46 5.59 -0.63
N GLU A 30 -4.34 4.89 -1.77
CA GLU A 30 -5.28 3.85 -2.20
C GLU A 30 -5.35 2.71 -1.20
N ALA A 31 -4.22 2.35 -0.59
CA ALA A 31 -4.16 1.34 0.47
C ALA A 31 -4.99 1.73 1.72
N THR A 32 -5.34 3.01 1.91
CA THR A 32 -6.14 3.49 3.05
C THR A 32 -7.63 3.58 2.75
N VAL A 33 -8.02 3.63 1.48
CA VAL A 33 -9.42 3.78 1.03
C VAL A 33 -10.02 2.47 0.54
N GLU A 34 -9.25 1.39 0.62
CA GLU A 34 -9.70 0.05 0.35
C GLU A 34 -10.83 -0.39 1.29
N LYS A 35 -11.76 -1.20 0.75
CA LYS A 35 -12.89 -1.75 1.50
C LYS A 35 -12.42 -2.51 2.74
N GLY A 36 -13.03 -2.24 3.90
CA GLY A 36 -12.66 -2.80 5.21
C GLY A 36 -11.70 -1.93 6.02
N LEU A 37 -10.96 -1.02 5.38
CA LEU A 37 -10.21 0.06 6.05
C LEU A 37 -10.97 1.38 5.98
N TYR A 38 -11.65 1.66 4.86
CA TYR A 38 -12.39 2.91 4.66
C TYR A 38 -13.46 3.20 5.71
N GLU A 39 -13.90 2.22 6.47
CA GLU A 39 -14.90 2.37 7.53
C GLU A 39 -14.30 2.77 8.88
N LEU A 40 -12.97 2.73 9.04
CA LEU A 40 -12.25 3.11 10.27
C LEU A 40 -12.00 4.61 10.34
N PRO A 41 -11.62 5.18 11.51
CA PRO A 41 -11.10 6.54 11.59
C PRO A 41 -9.85 6.73 10.69
N PRO A 42 -9.66 7.89 10.02
CA PRO A 42 -8.56 8.09 9.07
C PRO A 42 -7.17 7.74 9.62
N GLU A 43 -6.91 8.09 10.88
CA GLU A 43 -5.66 7.78 11.59
C GLU A 43 -5.41 6.27 11.73
N ASP A 44 -6.45 5.48 11.99
CA ASP A 44 -6.35 4.02 12.06
C ASP A 44 -6.12 3.39 10.68
N ARG A 45 -6.72 3.94 9.62
CA ARG A 45 -6.48 3.47 8.24
C ARG A 45 -5.01 3.60 7.88
N VAL A 46 -4.47 4.80 8.09
CA VAL A 46 -3.05 5.10 7.82
C VAL A 46 -2.16 4.22 8.69
N ARG A 47 -2.45 4.09 9.99
CA ARG A 47 -1.65 3.27 10.90
C ARG A 47 -1.59 1.80 10.48
N LEU A 48 -2.72 1.21 10.11
CA LEU A 48 -2.80 -0.19 9.69
C LEU A 48 -2.16 -0.42 8.32
N ALA A 49 -2.45 0.43 7.33
CA ALA A 49 -1.85 0.35 6.00
C ALA A 49 -0.33 0.55 6.06
N ARG A 50 0.14 1.54 6.81
CA ARG A 50 1.56 1.80 7.05
C ARG A 50 2.27 0.59 7.62
N ARG A 51 1.71 -0.02 8.68
CA ARG A 51 2.31 -1.20 9.30
C ARG A 51 2.45 -2.34 8.28
N ALA A 52 1.41 -2.61 7.48
CA ALA A 52 1.45 -3.65 6.47
C ALA A 52 2.49 -3.36 5.37
N ILE A 53 2.53 -2.12 4.85
CA ILE A 53 3.55 -1.68 3.87
C ILE A 53 4.96 -1.87 4.44
N GLU A 54 5.22 -1.43 5.67
CA GLU A 54 6.54 -1.53 6.31
C GLU A 54 7.02 -2.98 6.43
N GLU A 55 6.13 -3.90 6.82
CA GLU A 55 6.46 -5.32 6.91
C GLU A 55 6.74 -5.92 5.52
N LEU A 56 5.87 -5.65 4.54
CA LEU A 56 6.04 -6.14 3.15
C LEU A 56 7.33 -5.60 2.50
N LEU A 57 7.72 -4.36 2.80
CA LEU A 57 8.99 -3.78 2.34
C LEU A 57 10.19 -4.51 2.94
N ARG A 58 10.16 -4.80 4.24
CA ARG A 58 11.24 -5.53 4.93
C ARG A 58 11.39 -6.96 4.41
N GLU A 59 10.29 -7.58 4.02
CA GLU A 59 10.24 -8.91 3.43
C GLU A 59 10.60 -8.93 1.94
N GLY A 60 10.75 -7.76 1.29
CA GLY A 60 11.04 -7.65 -0.14
C GLY A 60 9.85 -8.01 -1.05
N ILE A 61 8.63 -8.00 -0.52
CA ILE A 61 7.39 -8.31 -1.25
C ILE A 61 6.92 -7.12 -2.08
N VAL A 62 7.13 -5.90 -1.57
CA VAL A 62 6.82 -4.66 -2.30
C VAL A 62 8.04 -3.74 -2.33
N LYS A 63 7.99 -2.75 -3.23
CA LYS A 63 8.92 -1.63 -3.33
C LYS A 63 8.16 -0.32 -3.27
N LEU A 64 8.83 0.75 -2.85
CA LEU A 64 8.29 2.12 -2.91
C LEU A 64 8.88 2.86 -4.10
N TYR A 65 8.06 3.71 -4.70
CA TYR A 65 8.42 4.58 -5.81
C TYR A 65 7.95 6.00 -5.55
N ARG A 66 8.72 6.98 -6.02
CA ARG A 66 8.29 8.36 -6.18
C ARG A 66 7.78 8.55 -7.60
N CYS A 67 6.65 9.22 -7.75
CA CYS A 67 6.07 9.55 -9.06
C CYS A 67 5.71 11.04 -9.12
N HIS A 68 5.92 11.68 -10.27
CA HIS A 68 5.33 12.99 -10.57
C HIS A 68 3.99 12.76 -11.29
N GLU A 69 2.86 12.98 -10.61
CA GLU A 69 1.55 12.63 -11.16
C GLU A 69 1.12 13.57 -12.30
N PRO A 70 0.38 13.05 -13.31
CA PRO A 70 -0.09 11.66 -13.44
C PRO A 70 0.85 10.74 -14.24
N ASP A 71 1.73 11.31 -15.08
CA ASP A 71 2.46 10.57 -16.13
C ASP A 71 3.99 10.50 -15.89
N GLY A 72 4.44 10.82 -14.68
CA GLY A 72 5.84 10.85 -14.33
C GLY A 72 6.47 9.46 -14.28
N GLN A 73 7.79 9.42 -14.43
CA GLN A 73 8.55 8.19 -14.27
C GLN A 73 8.57 7.77 -12.79
N LEU A 74 8.48 6.45 -12.57
CA LEU A 74 8.65 5.86 -11.24
C LEU A 74 10.13 5.82 -10.88
N GLU A 75 10.50 6.53 -9.82
CA GLU A 75 11.84 6.50 -9.22
C GLU A 75 11.80 5.63 -7.96
N GLU A 76 12.54 4.52 -7.92
CA GLU A 76 12.59 3.65 -6.75
C GLU A 76 13.16 4.37 -5.52
N ILE A 77 12.47 4.25 -4.39
CA ILE A 77 12.87 4.85 -3.12
C ILE A 77 13.75 3.86 -2.36
N SER A 78 14.98 4.27 -2.09
CA SER A 78 15.96 3.45 -1.36
C SER A 78 15.53 3.18 0.09
N LYS A 79 16.03 2.06 0.64
CA LYS A 79 15.68 1.57 1.97
C LYS A 79 15.90 2.59 3.08
N GLU A 80 16.94 3.40 2.97
CA GLU A 80 17.32 4.42 3.95
C GLU A 80 16.28 5.55 4.04
N LYS A 81 15.43 5.71 3.02
CA LYS A 81 14.39 6.75 2.94
C LYS A 81 12.99 6.23 3.29
N TRP A 82 12.81 4.93 3.48
CA TRP A 82 11.48 4.36 3.73
C TRP A 82 10.80 4.97 4.95
N GLU A 83 11.49 5.06 6.09
CA GLU A 83 10.92 5.62 7.32
C GLU A 83 10.50 7.09 7.14
N GLN A 84 11.35 7.90 6.50
CA GLN A 84 11.05 9.30 6.20
C GLN A 84 9.78 9.43 5.36
N VAL A 85 9.63 8.59 4.34
CA VAL A 85 8.50 8.64 3.42
C VAL A 85 7.21 8.17 4.07
N LEU A 86 7.26 7.06 4.83
CA LEU A 86 6.10 6.46 5.49
C LEU A 86 5.65 7.24 6.73
N SER A 87 6.54 7.99 7.37
CA SER A 87 6.19 8.90 8.46
C SER A 87 5.65 10.26 8.00
N ASN A 88 5.88 10.63 6.74
CA ASN A 88 5.32 11.86 6.18
C ASN A 88 3.82 11.69 5.91
N GLN A 89 2.99 12.45 6.63
CA GLN A 89 1.54 12.41 6.49
C GLN A 89 1.06 12.74 5.07
N ASN A 90 1.77 13.59 4.34
CA ASN A 90 1.39 13.95 2.98
C ASN A 90 1.50 12.78 1.99
N SER A 91 2.34 11.78 2.28
CA SER A 91 2.46 10.57 1.46
C SER A 91 1.18 9.72 1.45
N TRP A 92 0.31 9.91 2.44
CA TRP A 92 -0.92 9.14 2.65
C TRP A 92 -2.19 9.88 2.21
N LEU A 93 -2.04 11.08 1.64
CA LEU A 93 -3.15 11.87 1.12
C LEU A 93 -3.34 11.58 -0.37
N GLU A 94 -4.57 11.75 -0.85
CA GLU A 94 -4.88 11.71 -2.27
C GLU A 94 -4.00 12.74 -3.00
N PRO A 95 -3.20 12.32 -3.99
CA PRO A 95 -2.34 13.25 -4.71
C PRO A 95 -3.20 14.18 -5.58
N LYS A 96 -2.77 15.44 -5.66
CA LYS A 96 -3.34 16.37 -6.65
C LYS A 96 -2.61 16.20 -7.98
N ARG A 97 -3.20 16.68 -9.06
CA ARG A 97 -2.49 16.85 -10.33
C ARG A 97 -1.20 17.65 -10.13
N ASP A 98 -0.17 17.28 -10.90
CA ASP A 98 1.15 17.92 -10.91
C ASP A 98 1.89 17.89 -9.55
N THR A 99 1.54 16.93 -8.69
CA THR A 99 2.23 16.73 -7.39
C THR A 99 3.10 15.49 -7.40
N VAL A 100 4.05 15.45 -6.47
CA VAL A 100 4.83 14.25 -6.20
C VAL A 100 4.04 13.34 -5.26
N SER A 101 3.81 12.10 -5.69
CA SER A 101 3.16 11.07 -4.91
C SER A 101 4.14 9.96 -4.52
N ILE A 102 3.70 9.10 -3.62
CA ILE A 102 4.40 7.87 -3.26
C ILE A 102 3.52 6.69 -3.67
N ARG A 103 4.10 5.83 -4.48
CA ARG A 103 3.50 4.59 -4.96
C ARG A 103 4.22 3.40 -4.36
N PHE A 104 3.55 2.25 -4.38
CA PHE A 104 4.15 0.97 -4.10
C PHE A 104 3.83 -0.01 -5.23
N GLY A 105 4.72 -0.96 -5.45
CA GLY A 105 4.54 -2.01 -6.45
C GLY A 105 5.05 -3.34 -5.92
N THR A 106 4.36 -4.40 -6.26
CA THR A 106 4.71 -5.76 -5.82
C THR A 106 5.88 -6.29 -6.64
N THR A 107 6.88 -6.86 -5.97
CA THR A 107 8.05 -7.45 -6.63
C THR A 107 7.68 -8.73 -7.36
N SER A 108 8.56 -9.22 -8.23
CA SER A 108 8.38 -10.52 -8.90
C SER A 108 8.24 -11.65 -7.87
N GLU A 109 9.04 -11.61 -6.82
CA GLU A 109 9.01 -12.54 -5.69
C GLU A 109 7.70 -12.43 -4.91
N GLY A 110 7.25 -11.20 -4.62
CA GLY A 110 5.98 -10.94 -3.94
C GLY A 110 4.78 -11.44 -4.74
N LYS A 111 4.79 -11.24 -6.05
CA LYS A 111 3.76 -11.73 -6.97
C LYS A 111 3.71 -13.26 -6.99
N ALA A 112 4.87 -13.92 -7.05
CA ALA A 112 4.96 -15.37 -6.99
C ALA A 112 4.43 -15.92 -5.66
N ALA A 113 4.80 -15.30 -4.53
CA ALA A 113 4.33 -15.68 -3.19
C ALA A 113 2.81 -15.56 -3.07
N TYR A 114 2.23 -14.45 -3.55
CA TYR A 114 0.78 -14.23 -3.54
C TYR A 114 0.03 -15.34 -4.28
N PHE A 115 0.41 -15.65 -5.53
CA PHE A 115 -0.28 -16.68 -6.31
C PHE A 115 -0.03 -18.11 -5.81
N ALA A 116 1.09 -18.38 -5.14
CA ALA A 116 1.32 -19.67 -4.50
C ALA A 116 0.36 -19.89 -3.32
N ALA A 117 0.12 -18.84 -2.52
CA ALA A 117 -0.83 -18.89 -1.41
C ALA A 117 -2.27 -19.08 -1.90
N GLU A 118 -2.69 -18.37 -2.96
CA GLU A 118 -4.05 -18.48 -3.53
C GLU A 118 -4.36 -19.88 -4.09
N ARG A 119 -3.36 -20.60 -4.61
CA ARG A 119 -3.53 -21.97 -5.13
C ARG A 119 -3.65 -23.03 -4.05
N SER A 120 -3.30 -22.69 -2.80
CA SER A 120 -3.28 -23.61 -1.67
C SER A 120 -4.55 -23.51 -0.80
N LYS A 121 -5.47 -22.60 -1.15
CA LYS A 121 -6.79 -22.42 -0.54
C LYS A 121 -7.83 -23.29 -1.25
#